data_AF-A0A2V6YM37-F1
#
_entry.id   AF-A0A2V6YM37-F1
#
_cell.length_a   1.000
_cell.length_b   1.000
_cell.length_c   1.000
_cell.angle_alpha   90.00
_cell.angle_beta   90.00
_cell.angle_gamma   90.00
#
_symmetry.space_group_name_H-M   'P 1'
#
loop_
_entity.id
_entity.type
_entity.pdbx_description
1 polymer ?
#
loop_
_entity_poly.entity_id
_entity_poly.type
_entity_poly.pdbx_seq_one_letter_code
_entity_poly.pdbx_strand_id
1 'polypeptide(L)'
;MRSRSRSHRGELRAVARRVMIERGLEPDFSSAALAETGAITKPADDRGPAIRDLRHLLWASIDNDDSRDLDQLSVAEPAGGDAVTILVAVADVDAVVRKGSAIDGHAQANTTSVYTAAEVFPMLPEKLSTDLTSLGEGEERLALVVEMAIAADGSLARGDVYRARVVNHAKLAYNAVAAWLDGTGPAPPRIAAVPGLDGRLRLQDRVAQAMKDLRHRHGALSLETLEPRAVFDGDVLADLLPDEKNRAKELIEDFMIAANGVTARFLAARGLPSLRRVLRAPERWERIVELAAGVGERLPPAPDARSLEVFLAARRQADPARFADLSLSVVKLLGSGEYVLDPPGVVPDGHFGLALRDYTHSTAPNRRFPDLITQRLLKAALAGRAAPYTDTELTELARRCTQQEDSAAKVERQVRKSAAALLLEARIGERFDAIVTGSSAKGTWVRVLRPPVEGMVVRGAQGLDVGDRVRVELLRTDIERGFIDFARAT
;
A
#
# COMPACT_ATOMS: atom_id res chain seq x y z
N MET A 1 3.82 -6.81 46.08
CA MET A 1 3.87 -5.86 44.95
C MET A 1 3.50 -6.62 43.68
N ARG A 2 2.33 -6.38 43.10
CA ARG A 2 1.96 -6.98 41.81
C ARG A 2 2.94 -6.43 40.76
N SER A 3 3.74 -7.30 40.17
CA SER A 3 4.51 -7.00 38.96
C SER A 3 3.55 -6.35 37.96
N ARG A 4 3.76 -5.08 37.61
CA ARG A 4 3.03 -4.46 36.49
C ARG A 4 3.37 -5.31 35.27
N SER A 5 2.40 -6.03 34.70
CA SER A 5 2.68 -6.80 33.50
C SER A 5 3.20 -5.83 32.45
N ARG A 6 4.36 -6.16 31.90
CA ARG A 6 5.05 -5.37 30.88
C ARG A 6 4.12 -5.21 29.67
N SER A 7 3.81 -3.97 29.28
CA SER A 7 2.98 -3.71 28.09
C SER A 7 3.88 -3.65 26.86
N HIS A 8 3.92 -4.74 26.08
CA HIS A 8 4.69 -4.80 24.83
C HIS A 8 4.22 -3.71 23.87
N ARG A 9 2.90 -3.49 23.79
CA ARG A 9 2.33 -2.40 22.99
C ARG A 9 2.81 -1.03 23.47
N GLY A 10 2.85 -0.78 24.78
CA GLY A 10 3.33 0.48 25.35
C GLY A 10 4.80 0.78 25.03
N GLU A 11 5.67 -0.22 25.08
CA GLU A 11 7.09 -0.07 24.70
C GLU A 11 7.26 0.22 23.22
N LEU A 12 6.62 -0.56 22.36
CA LEU A 12 6.68 -0.35 20.92
C LEU A 12 6.08 1.01 20.51
N ARG A 13 5.06 1.48 21.24
CA ARG A 13 4.50 2.83 21.08
C ARG A 13 5.52 3.92 21.41
N ALA A 14 6.26 3.77 22.51
CA ALA A 14 7.32 4.72 22.88
C ALA A 14 8.43 4.76 21.82
N VAL A 15 8.85 3.60 21.30
CA VAL A 15 9.81 3.51 20.18
C VAL A 15 9.25 4.22 18.95
N ALA A 16 8.01 3.93 18.55
CA ALA A 16 7.39 4.52 17.37
C ALA A 16 7.38 6.06 17.44
N ARG A 17 6.91 6.61 18.55
CA ARG A 17 6.82 8.08 18.74
C ARG A 17 8.19 8.75 18.72
N ARG A 18 9.20 8.17 19.35
CA ARG A 18 10.58 8.69 19.28
C ARG A 18 11.08 8.71 17.84
N VAL A 19 10.97 7.58 17.14
CA VAL A 19 11.53 7.42 15.79
C VAL A 19 10.79 8.31 14.78
N MET A 20 9.50 8.59 14.98
CA MET A 20 8.79 9.61 14.19
C MET A 20 9.42 10.99 14.34
N ILE A 21 9.63 11.45 15.58
CA ILE A 21 10.21 12.77 15.87
C ILE A 21 11.64 12.88 15.31
N GLU A 22 12.47 11.85 15.51
CA GLU A 22 13.84 11.78 14.97
C GLU A 22 13.88 11.89 13.43
N ARG A 23 12.79 11.52 12.76
CA ARG A 23 12.65 11.55 11.30
C ARG A 23 11.85 12.74 10.76
N GLY A 24 11.51 13.69 11.62
CA GLY A 24 10.78 14.90 11.22
C GLY A 24 9.31 14.64 10.88
N LEU A 25 8.70 13.62 11.50
CA LEU A 25 7.26 13.37 11.47
C LEU A 25 6.63 13.83 12.79
N GLU A 26 5.35 14.21 12.73
CA GLU A 26 4.56 14.70 13.86
C GLU A 26 3.66 13.57 14.39
N PRO A 27 3.94 12.97 15.57
CA PRO A 27 3.08 11.91 16.12
C PRO A 27 1.77 12.43 16.71
N ASP A 28 1.64 13.74 16.97
CA ASP A 28 0.44 14.35 17.54
C ASP A 28 -0.07 15.48 16.65
N PHE A 29 -1.39 15.66 16.63
CA PHE A 29 -2.02 16.80 15.98
C PHE A 29 -1.79 18.09 16.74
N SER A 30 -1.62 19.19 16.02
CA SER A 30 -1.56 20.54 16.62
C SER A 30 -2.88 20.91 17.31
N SER A 31 -2.81 21.81 18.29
CA SER A 31 -4.02 22.34 18.95
C SER A 31 -5.00 23.00 17.97
N ALA A 32 -4.48 23.65 16.92
CA ALA A 32 -5.28 24.23 15.86
C ALA A 32 -6.02 23.16 15.03
N ALA A 33 -5.35 22.06 14.66
CA ALA A 33 -5.96 20.95 13.94
C ALA A 33 -7.03 20.23 14.79
N LEU A 34 -6.78 20.05 16.09
CA LEU A 34 -7.76 19.48 17.02
C LEU A 34 -8.99 20.39 17.22
N ALA A 35 -8.77 21.70 17.34
CA ALA A 35 -9.87 22.67 17.45
C ALA A 35 -10.72 22.69 16.17
N GLU A 36 -10.08 22.69 14.99
CA GLU A 36 -10.77 22.59 13.71
C GLU A 36 -11.59 21.29 13.60
N THR A 37 -10.99 20.15 14.00
CA THR A 37 -11.68 18.85 14.03
C THR A 37 -12.90 18.85 14.95
N GLY A 38 -12.80 19.53 16.09
CA GLY A 38 -13.91 19.72 17.03
C GLY A 38 -15.09 20.46 16.41
N ALA A 39 -14.83 21.45 15.55
CA ALA A 39 -15.85 22.25 14.88
C ALA A 39 -16.58 21.50 13.75
N ILE A 40 -15.96 20.50 13.14
CA ILE A 40 -16.58 19.70 12.06
C ILE A 40 -17.49 18.65 12.69
N THR A 41 -18.81 18.86 12.66
CA THR A 41 -19.78 17.99 13.35
C THR A 41 -20.51 17.01 12.45
N LYS A 42 -20.37 17.13 11.12
CA LYS A 42 -21.06 16.30 10.14
C LYS A 42 -20.21 16.08 8.89
N PRO A 43 -20.46 14.99 8.13
CA PRO A 43 -19.86 14.81 6.81
C PRO A 43 -20.24 15.95 5.86
N ALA A 44 -19.48 16.12 4.79
CA ALA A 44 -19.86 17.03 3.72
C ALA A 44 -21.14 16.54 3.01
N ASP A 45 -22.10 17.45 2.81
CA ASP A 45 -23.34 17.21 2.07
C ASP A 45 -23.42 18.22 0.92
N ASP A 46 -23.33 17.73 -0.32
CA ASP A 46 -23.43 18.51 -1.55
C ASP A 46 -24.46 17.82 -2.46
N ARG A 47 -25.54 18.54 -2.75
CA ARG A 47 -26.66 18.07 -3.59
C ARG A 47 -26.80 18.90 -4.86
N GLY A 48 -25.72 19.58 -5.25
CA GLY A 48 -25.70 20.36 -6.48
C GLY A 48 -25.94 19.50 -7.72
N PRO A 49 -26.37 20.10 -8.84
CA PRO A 49 -26.70 19.38 -10.08
C PRO A 49 -25.51 18.66 -10.71
N ALA A 50 -24.27 19.00 -10.32
CA ALA A 50 -23.06 18.34 -10.77
C ALA A 50 -22.72 17.04 -9.99
N ILE A 51 -23.46 16.74 -8.91
CA ILE A 51 -23.27 15.55 -8.08
C ILE A 51 -24.23 14.46 -8.55
N ARG A 52 -23.69 13.38 -9.11
CA ARG A 52 -24.51 12.24 -9.53
C ARG A 52 -25.03 11.47 -8.33
N ASP A 53 -26.23 10.89 -8.47
CA ASP A 53 -26.77 9.97 -7.46
C ASP A 53 -26.51 8.52 -7.87
N LEU A 54 -25.51 7.90 -7.23
CA LEU A 54 -25.13 6.51 -7.47
C LEU A 54 -25.41 5.62 -6.26
N ARG A 55 -26.25 6.07 -5.32
CA ARG A 55 -26.55 5.33 -4.08
C ARG A 55 -27.25 3.99 -4.33
N HIS A 56 -27.90 3.86 -5.48
CA HIS A 56 -28.62 2.66 -5.92
C HIS A 56 -27.70 1.53 -6.39
N LEU A 57 -26.44 1.81 -6.71
CA LEU A 57 -25.48 0.77 -7.12
C LEU A 57 -25.03 -0.05 -5.91
N LEU A 58 -24.72 -1.33 -6.13
CA LEU A 58 -24.29 -2.29 -5.10
C LEU A 58 -22.82 -2.10 -4.72
N TRP A 59 -22.45 -0.89 -4.32
CA TRP A 59 -21.11 -0.57 -3.82
C TRP A 59 -20.75 -1.41 -2.60
N ALA A 60 -19.52 -1.93 -2.59
CA ALA A 60 -18.93 -2.59 -1.44
C ALA A 60 -17.49 -2.13 -1.24
N SER A 61 -17.03 -2.17 0.01
CA SER A 61 -15.62 -2.05 0.35
C SER A 61 -15.03 -3.44 0.59
N ILE A 62 -13.74 -3.63 0.30
CA ILE A 62 -13.00 -4.85 0.64
C ILE A 62 -11.69 -4.38 1.27
N ASP A 63 -11.53 -4.64 2.57
CA ASP A 63 -10.44 -4.09 3.39
C ASP A 63 -9.96 -5.13 4.40
N ASN A 64 -9.05 -4.74 5.30
CA ASN A 64 -8.75 -5.58 6.47
C ASN A 64 -9.95 -5.59 7.43
N ASP A 65 -10.08 -6.67 8.22
CA ASP A 65 -11.19 -6.84 9.17
C ASP A 65 -11.37 -5.62 10.08
N ASP A 66 -10.25 -5.10 10.56
CA ASP A 66 -10.11 -4.02 11.54
C ASP A 66 -9.98 -2.61 10.93
N SER A 67 -9.95 -2.49 9.59
CA SER A 67 -9.93 -1.18 8.93
C SER A 67 -11.21 -0.40 9.18
N ARG A 68 -11.08 0.89 9.52
CA ARG A 68 -12.20 1.86 9.60
C ARG A 68 -12.01 3.04 8.66
N ASP A 69 -10.80 3.26 8.17
CA ASP A 69 -10.41 4.31 7.23
C ASP A 69 -10.67 3.91 5.78
N LEU A 70 -11.93 3.58 5.48
CA LEU A 70 -12.35 3.10 4.16
C LEU A 70 -12.31 4.22 3.12
N ASP A 71 -11.25 4.21 2.30
CA ASP A 71 -11.03 5.20 1.25
C ASP A 71 -11.87 4.95 -0.01
N GLN A 72 -12.25 3.70 -0.26
CA GLN A 72 -12.69 3.26 -1.58
C GLN A 72 -13.85 2.26 -1.53
N LEU A 73 -14.74 2.36 -2.52
CA LEU A 73 -15.75 1.36 -2.84
C LEU A 73 -15.60 0.95 -4.31
N SER A 74 -16.01 -0.26 -4.64
CA SER A 74 -16.05 -0.71 -6.04
C SER A 74 -17.34 -1.44 -6.37
N VAL A 75 -17.74 -1.36 -7.65
CA VAL A 75 -18.89 -2.07 -8.21
C VAL A 75 -18.67 -2.35 -9.70
N ALA A 76 -19.28 -3.42 -10.21
CA ALA A 76 -19.22 -3.80 -11.63
C ALA A 76 -20.63 -3.83 -12.25
N GLU A 77 -20.82 -3.09 -13.33
CA GLU A 77 -22.03 -3.07 -14.14
C GLU A 77 -21.77 -3.68 -15.54
N PRO A 78 -22.52 -4.70 -15.97
CA PRO A 78 -22.46 -5.19 -17.35
C PRO A 78 -22.70 -4.07 -18.35
N ALA A 79 -21.84 -3.95 -19.37
CA ALA A 79 -21.93 -2.89 -20.37
C ALA A 79 -22.56 -3.35 -21.71
N GLY A 80 -23.19 -4.53 -21.73
CA GLY A 80 -23.66 -5.19 -22.95
C GLY A 80 -22.53 -5.93 -23.68
N GLY A 81 -22.81 -7.14 -24.17
CA GLY A 81 -21.75 -8.05 -24.65
C GLY A 81 -20.83 -8.49 -23.51
N ASP A 82 -19.53 -8.66 -23.79
CA ASP A 82 -18.52 -9.11 -22.81
C ASP A 82 -17.82 -7.95 -22.08
N ALA A 83 -18.15 -6.70 -22.40
CA ALA A 83 -17.58 -5.52 -21.74
C ALA A 83 -18.24 -5.27 -20.38
N VAL A 84 -17.45 -4.76 -19.44
CA VAL A 84 -17.89 -4.46 -18.07
C VAL A 84 -17.47 -3.05 -17.68
N THR A 85 -18.39 -2.29 -17.11
CA THR A 85 -18.08 -1.02 -16.46
C THR A 85 -17.71 -1.28 -15.01
N ILE A 86 -16.45 -1.02 -14.65
CA ILE A 86 -16.00 -0.96 -13.26
C ILE A 86 -16.07 0.48 -12.80
N LEU A 87 -16.70 0.71 -11.64
CA LEU A 87 -16.67 2.00 -10.98
C LEU A 87 -15.91 1.87 -9.67
N VAL A 88 -15.03 2.84 -9.41
CA VAL A 88 -14.34 3.01 -8.14
C VAL A 88 -14.75 4.36 -7.55
N ALA A 89 -15.38 4.35 -6.38
CA ALA A 89 -15.69 5.56 -5.64
C ALA A 89 -14.62 5.81 -4.59
N VAL A 90 -13.99 6.98 -4.62
CA VAL A 90 -12.96 7.40 -3.65
C VAL A 90 -13.52 8.51 -2.76
N ALA A 91 -13.34 8.38 -1.45
CA ALA A 91 -13.79 9.32 -0.42
C ALA A 91 -13.48 10.78 -0.79
N ASP A 92 -14.47 11.67 -0.78
CA ASP A 92 -14.25 13.09 -1.08
C ASP A 92 -13.70 13.88 0.13
N VAL A 93 -12.43 13.63 0.48
CA VAL A 93 -11.76 14.22 1.65
C VAL A 93 -11.61 15.73 1.52
N ASP A 94 -11.32 16.26 0.32
CA ASP A 94 -11.19 17.71 0.09
C ASP A 94 -12.51 18.48 0.37
N ALA A 95 -13.67 17.80 0.35
CA ALA A 95 -14.93 18.45 0.73
C ALA A 95 -14.95 18.89 2.19
N VAL A 96 -14.16 18.23 3.05
CA VAL A 96 -14.03 18.50 4.49
C VAL A 96 -12.69 19.18 4.80
N VAL A 97 -11.57 18.66 4.29
CA VAL A 97 -10.22 19.15 4.57
C VAL A 97 -9.76 20.13 3.48
N ARG A 98 -10.00 21.43 3.72
CA ARG A 98 -9.69 22.48 2.75
C ARG A 98 -8.21 22.83 2.71
N LYS A 99 -7.68 23.13 1.52
CA LYS A 99 -6.30 23.63 1.34
C LYS A 99 -6.06 24.84 2.25
N GLY A 100 -4.95 24.82 3.00
CA GLY A 100 -4.54 25.91 3.90
C GLY A 100 -5.20 25.89 5.29
N SER A 101 -6.03 24.88 5.58
CA SER A 101 -6.56 24.65 6.94
C SER A 101 -5.49 24.12 7.91
N ALA A 102 -5.80 24.08 9.22
CA ALA A 102 -4.86 23.55 10.20
C ALA A 102 -4.71 22.03 10.07
N ILE A 103 -5.80 21.33 9.73
CA ILE A 103 -5.77 19.90 9.40
C ILE A 103 -4.94 19.64 8.14
N ASP A 104 -5.11 20.46 7.09
CA ASP A 104 -4.29 20.38 5.86
C ASP A 104 -2.81 20.60 6.15
N GLY A 105 -2.47 21.54 7.05
CA GLY A 105 -1.10 21.78 7.47
C GLY A 105 -0.43 20.55 8.11
N HIS A 106 -1.14 19.85 9.00
CA HIS A 106 -0.62 18.60 9.58
C HIS A 106 -0.54 17.47 8.53
N ALA A 107 -1.56 17.34 7.67
CA ALA A 107 -1.55 16.37 6.58
C ALA A 107 -0.38 16.62 5.62
N GLN A 108 -0.02 17.87 5.35
CA GLN A 108 1.13 18.26 4.54
C GLN A 108 2.48 18.01 5.26
N ALA A 109 2.52 18.10 6.59
CA ALA A 109 3.71 17.82 7.39
C ALA A 109 4.06 16.32 7.35
N ASN A 110 3.09 15.45 7.61
CA ASN A 110 3.30 14.00 7.64
C ASN A 110 3.21 13.35 6.25
N THR A 111 2.38 13.90 5.36
CA THR A 111 2.08 13.43 3.98
C THR A 111 1.44 12.04 3.85
N THR A 112 1.59 11.18 4.86
CA THR A 112 1.06 9.82 4.89
C THR A 112 0.73 9.43 6.32
N SER A 113 -0.24 8.52 6.48
CA SER A 113 -0.40 7.79 7.74
C SER A 113 0.79 6.85 7.93
N VAL A 114 1.20 6.62 9.18
CA VAL A 114 2.30 5.71 9.55
C VAL A 114 1.73 4.52 10.32
N TYR A 115 1.87 3.31 9.76
CA TYR A 115 1.28 2.09 10.29
C TYR A 115 2.34 1.26 11.03
N THR A 116 2.41 1.43 12.35
CA THR A 116 3.32 0.64 13.19
C THR A 116 2.62 -0.53 13.86
N ALA A 117 3.39 -1.50 14.37
CA ALA A 117 2.84 -2.64 15.09
C ALA A 117 2.02 -2.23 16.34
N ALA A 118 2.36 -1.10 16.97
CA ALA A 118 1.77 -0.70 18.24
C ALA A 118 0.58 0.25 18.10
N GLU A 119 0.73 1.23 17.21
CA GLU A 119 -0.16 2.37 17.02
C GLU A 119 -0.10 2.81 15.54
N VAL A 120 -1.25 3.22 15.00
CA VAL A 120 -1.31 3.93 13.72
C VAL A 120 -1.28 5.42 14.02
N PHE A 121 -0.40 6.15 13.32
CA PHE A 121 -0.36 7.61 13.38
C PHE A 121 -1.03 8.13 12.11
N PRO A 122 -2.32 8.52 12.18
CA PRO A 122 -3.07 8.83 10.98
C PRO A 122 -2.69 10.22 10.46
N MET A 123 -2.67 10.38 9.13
CA MET A 123 -2.45 11.68 8.48
C MET A 123 -3.55 12.68 8.81
N LEU A 124 -4.78 12.20 8.99
CA LEU A 124 -5.95 12.98 9.35
C LEU A 124 -6.48 12.55 10.71
N PRO A 125 -7.06 13.47 11.50
CA PRO A 125 -7.69 13.14 12.78
C PRO A 125 -8.70 11.99 12.63
N GLU A 126 -8.72 11.04 13.58
CA GLU A 126 -9.53 9.81 13.49
C GLU A 126 -11.02 10.07 13.23
N LYS A 127 -11.56 11.14 13.82
CA LYS A 127 -12.95 11.58 13.59
C LYS A 127 -13.24 11.83 12.11
N LEU A 128 -12.24 12.27 11.35
CA LEU A 128 -12.37 12.41 9.90
C LEU A 128 -12.15 11.05 9.23
N SER A 129 -10.94 10.51 9.34
CA SER A 129 -10.49 9.37 8.56
C SER A 129 -11.32 8.10 8.78
N THR A 130 -11.90 7.90 9.97
CA THR A 130 -12.68 6.70 10.32
C THR A 130 -14.18 6.92 10.42
N ASP A 131 -14.66 8.14 10.16
CA ASP A 131 -16.08 8.49 10.22
C ASP A 131 -16.44 9.51 9.13
N LEU A 132 -16.17 10.80 9.34
CA LEU A 132 -16.78 11.86 8.51
C LEU A 132 -16.34 11.85 7.04
N THR A 133 -15.16 11.31 6.73
CA THR A 133 -14.67 11.14 5.36
C THR A 133 -14.55 9.68 4.95
N SER A 134 -14.74 8.72 5.86
CA SER A 134 -14.74 7.30 5.53
C SER A 134 -16.00 6.91 4.76
N LEU A 135 -15.86 5.96 3.82
CA LEU A 135 -16.98 5.33 3.11
C LEU A 135 -17.61 4.20 3.95
N GLY A 136 -18.05 4.55 5.16
CA GLY A 136 -18.64 3.64 6.15
C GLY A 136 -19.87 2.89 5.64
N GLU A 137 -20.05 1.64 6.10
CA GLU A 137 -21.19 0.78 5.71
C GLU A 137 -22.53 1.41 6.11
N GLY A 138 -23.49 1.43 5.18
CA GLY A 138 -24.82 2.00 5.36
C GLY A 138 -24.86 3.53 5.32
N GLU A 139 -23.70 4.18 5.18
CA GLU A 139 -23.60 5.63 5.27
C GLU A 139 -23.51 6.27 3.89
N GLU A 140 -24.24 7.36 3.73
CA GLU A 140 -24.16 8.17 2.53
C GLU A 140 -22.93 9.08 2.59
N ARG A 141 -22.14 9.08 1.50
CA ARG A 141 -20.92 9.88 1.38
C ARG A 141 -20.76 10.49 -0.01
N LEU A 142 -20.10 11.64 -0.05
CA LEU A 142 -19.57 12.20 -1.28
C LEU A 142 -18.31 11.44 -1.71
N ALA A 143 -18.20 11.19 -3.00
CA ALA A 143 -17.04 10.53 -3.60
C ALA A 143 -16.67 11.16 -4.93
N LEU A 144 -15.39 11.07 -5.27
CA LEU A 144 -14.90 11.15 -6.64
C LEU A 144 -14.97 9.74 -7.23
N VAL A 145 -15.75 9.57 -8.28
CA VAL A 145 -15.94 8.29 -8.96
C VAL A 145 -15.09 8.26 -10.21
N VAL A 146 -14.29 7.20 -10.34
CA VAL A 146 -13.57 6.83 -11.54
C VAL A 146 -14.33 5.71 -12.21
N GLU A 147 -14.88 5.99 -13.40
CA GLU A 147 -15.61 5.04 -14.23
C GLU A 147 -14.67 4.47 -15.29
N MET A 148 -14.70 3.15 -15.47
CA MET A 148 -13.78 2.42 -16.34
C MET A 148 -14.55 1.38 -17.17
N ALA A 149 -14.57 1.55 -18.49
CA ALA A 149 -15.08 0.52 -19.40
C ALA A 149 -13.95 -0.45 -19.73
N ILE A 150 -14.07 -1.69 -19.24
CA ILE A 150 -13.08 -2.76 -19.40
C ILE A 150 -13.59 -3.76 -20.44
N ALA A 151 -12.77 -4.03 -21.45
CA ALA A 151 -13.04 -5.05 -22.45
C ALA A 151 -12.77 -6.47 -21.91
N ALA A 152 -13.23 -7.48 -22.64
CA ALA A 152 -13.13 -8.89 -22.23
C ALA A 152 -11.69 -9.36 -21.98
N ASP A 153 -10.71 -8.76 -22.65
CA ASP A 153 -9.28 -9.08 -22.51
C ASP A 153 -8.59 -8.36 -21.34
N GLY A 154 -9.35 -7.58 -20.56
CA GLY A 154 -8.85 -6.76 -19.45
C GLY A 154 -8.35 -5.38 -19.89
N SER A 155 -8.43 -5.03 -21.17
CA SER A 155 -7.97 -3.71 -21.64
C SER A 155 -8.97 -2.61 -21.27
N LEU A 156 -8.45 -1.45 -20.89
CA LEU A 156 -9.26 -0.27 -20.60
C LEU A 156 -9.61 0.45 -21.91
N ALA A 157 -10.89 0.44 -22.27
CA ALA A 157 -11.38 1.08 -23.49
C ALA A 157 -11.67 2.57 -23.30
N ARG A 158 -12.27 2.94 -22.15
CA ARG A 158 -12.63 4.32 -21.82
C ARG A 158 -12.59 4.53 -20.31
N GLY A 159 -12.24 5.74 -19.89
CA GLY A 159 -12.41 6.17 -18.51
C GLY A 159 -12.97 7.58 -18.41
N ASP A 160 -13.68 7.85 -17.31
CA ASP A 160 -14.18 9.17 -16.96
C ASP A 160 -14.09 9.39 -15.44
N VAL A 161 -14.15 10.65 -15.02
CA VAL A 161 -14.12 11.03 -13.60
C VAL A 161 -15.24 12.03 -13.33
N TYR A 162 -15.96 11.87 -12.22
CA TYR A 162 -17.01 12.80 -11.79
C TYR A 162 -17.27 12.69 -10.28
N ARG A 163 -18.06 13.61 -9.72
CA ARG A 163 -18.48 13.58 -8.31
C ARG A 163 -19.83 12.89 -8.16
N ALA A 164 -20.01 12.11 -7.10
CA ALA A 164 -21.25 11.41 -6.82
C ALA A 164 -21.53 11.26 -5.31
N ARG A 165 -22.79 10.97 -4.98
CA ARG A 165 -23.20 10.41 -3.70
C ARG A 165 -23.30 8.90 -3.82
N VAL A 166 -22.69 8.19 -2.88
CA VAL A 166 -22.63 6.72 -2.81
C VAL A 166 -23.06 6.24 -1.42
N VAL A 167 -23.46 4.97 -1.33
CA VAL A 167 -23.73 4.27 -0.07
C VAL A 167 -22.98 2.95 -0.13
N ASN A 168 -22.15 2.67 0.87
CA ASN A 168 -21.48 1.37 0.99
C ASN A 168 -22.48 0.34 1.51
N HIS A 169 -22.88 -0.63 0.69
CA HIS A 169 -23.86 -1.64 1.09
C HIS A 169 -23.24 -2.79 1.89
N ALA A 170 -21.93 -3.00 1.79
CA ALA A 170 -21.23 -4.03 2.54
C ALA A 170 -19.74 -3.71 2.74
N LYS A 171 -19.30 -3.69 4.01
CA LYS A 171 -17.88 -3.75 4.37
C LYS A 171 -17.43 -5.21 4.40
N LEU A 172 -16.57 -5.60 3.47
CA LEU A 172 -16.07 -6.96 3.35
C LEU A 172 -14.60 -7.03 3.77
N ALA A 173 -14.17 -8.24 4.14
CA ALA A 173 -12.80 -8.51 4.55
C ALA A 173 -12.04 -9.29 3.49
N TYR A 174 -10.79 -8.91 3.21
CA TYR A 174 -9.95 -9.55 2.20
C TYR A 174 -9.91 -11.08 2.35
N ASN A 175 -9.59 -11.58 3.55
CA ASN A 175 -9.41 -13.02 3.76
C ASN A 175 -10.70 -13.81 3.55
N ALA A 176 -11.84 -13.30 4.03
CA ALA A 176 -13.13 -13.97 3.88
C ALA A 176 -13.62 -13.95 2.42
N VAL A 177 -13.41 -12.84 1.70
CA VAL A 177 -13.75 -12.74 0.27
C VAL A 177 -12.86 -13.64 -0.57
N ALA A 178 -11.55 -13.67 -0.30
CA ALA A 178 -10.61 -14.54 -1.01
C ALA A 178 -10.99 -16.02 -0.84
N ALA A 179 -11.21 -16.47 0.40
CA ALA A 179 -11.62 -17.86 0.66
C ALA A 179 -12.94 -18.23 -0.05
N TRP A 180 -13.89 -17.30 -0.13
CA TRP A 180 -15.14 -17.52 -0.87
C TRP A 180 -14.94 -17.58 -2.39
N LEU A 181 -14.13 -16.68 -2.96
CA LEU A 181 -13.82 -16.67 -4.40
C LEU A 181 -13.05 -17.93 -4.82
N ASP A 182 -12.19 -18.45 -3.93
CA ASP A 182 -11.41 -19.67 -4.15
C ASP A 182 -12.18 -20.96 -3.84
N GLY A 183 -13.41 -20.86 -3.31
CA GLY A 183 -14.24 -22.01 -2.96
C GLY A 183 -13.75 -22.80 -1.74
N THR A 184 -12.84 -22.24 -0.95
CA THR A 184 -12.28 -22.84 0.28
C THR A 184 -13.02 -22.40 1.54
N GLY A 185 -13.89 -21.40 1.43
CA GLY A 185 -14.74 -20.90 2.53
C GLY A 185 -16.15 -20.50 2.06
N PRO A 186 -17.09 -20.31 3.01
CA PRO A 186 -18.44 -19.85 2.68
C PRO A 186 -18.45 -18.38 2.26
N ALA A 187 -19.51 -17.95 1.57
CA ALA A 187 -19.73 -16.54 1.31
C ALA A 187 -19.84 -15.76 2.64
N PRO A 188 -19.13 -14.62 2.80
CA PRO A 188 -19.35 -13.73 3.93
C PRO A 188 -20.84 -13.38 4.13
N PRO A 189 -21.39 -13.42 5.36
CA PRO A 189 -22.81 -13.15 5.60
C PRO A 189 -23.31 -11.83 5.03
N ARG A 190 -22.46 -10.80 5.04
CA ARG A 190 -22.75 -9.47 4.46
C ARG A 190 -23.02 -9.52 2.96
N ILE A 191 -22.42 -10.46 2.22
CA ILE A 191 -22.70 -10.64 0.79
C ILE A 191 -24.13 -11.16 0.60
N ALA A 192 -24.54 -12.16 1.38
CA ALA A 192 -25.88 -12.73 1.29
C ALA A 192 -26.99 -11.76 1.74
N ALA A 193 -26.66 -10.80 2.61
CA ALA A 193 -27.58 -9.77 3.07
C ALA A 193 -27.94 -8.73 1.98
N VAL A 194 -27.14 -8.61 0.92
CA VAL A 194 -27.34 -7.64 -0.17
C VAL A 194 -27.67 -8.38 -1.47
N PRO A 195 -28.94 -8.39 -1.92
CA PRO A 195 -29.35 -9.14 -3.11
C PRO A 195 -28.52 -8.79 -4.35
N GLY A 196 -27.93 -9.81 -4.98
CA GLY A 196 -27.15 -9.69 -6.20
C GLY A 196 -25.70 -9.24 -6.01
N LEU A 197 -25.26 -8.91 -4.79
CA LEU A 197 -23.89 -8.47 -4.53
C LEU A 197 -22.86 -9.58 -4.84
N ASP A 198 -23.24 -10.85 -4.63
CA ASP A 198 -22.43 -12.02 -4.98
C ASP A 198 -22.09 -12.05 -6.48
N GLY A 199 -23.08 -11.82 -7.34
CA GLY A 199 -22.90 -11.76 -8.79
C GLY A 199 -21.99 -10.60 -9.20
N ARG A 200 -22.13 -9.43 -8.55
CA ARG A 200 -21.29 -8.26 -8.79
C ARG A 200 -19.84 -8.49 -8.37
N LEU A 201 -19.60 -9.12 -7.22
CA LEU A 201 -18.24 -9.44 -6.75
C LEU A 201 -17.55 -10.48 -7.63
N ARG A 202 -18.27 -11.52 -8.08
CA ARG A 202 -17.72 -12.49 -9.04
C ARG A 202 -17.40 -11.87 -10.39
N LEU A 203 -18.20 -10.89 -10.83
CA LEU A 203 -17.91 -10.11 -12.03
C LEU A 203 -16.65 -9.25 -11.84
N GLN A 204 -16.53 -8.57 -10.71
CA GLN A 204 -15.35 -7.79 -10.35
C GLN A 204 -14.09 -8.67 -10.36
N ASP A 205 -14.12 -9.83 -9.70
CA ASP A 205 -13.02 -10.77 -9.66
C ASP A 205 -12.59 -11.19 -11.08
N ARG A 206 -13.52 -11.63 -11.93
CA ARG A 206 -13.23 -12.03 -13.30
C ARG A 206 -12.53 -10.93 -14.09
N VAL A 207 -13.03 -9.70 -14.00
CA VAL A 207 -12.45 -8.54 -14.70
C VAL A 207 -11.06 -8.23 -14.16
N ALA A 208 -10.88 -8.23 -12.84
CA ALA A 208 -9.58 -7.98 -12.23
C ALA A 208 -8.53 -9.03 -12.59
N GLN A 209 -8.91 -10.32 -12.67
CA GLN A 209 -7.99 -11.37 -13.15
C GLN A 209 -7.58 -11.14 -14.62
N ALA A 210 -8.51 -10.76 -15.51
CA ALA A 210 -8.18 -10.43 -16.89
C ALA A 210 -7.25 -9.21 -17.00
N MET A 211 -7.49 -8.17 -16.19
CA MET A 211 -6.63 -6.98 -16.10
C MET A 211 -5.22 -7.33 -15.60
N LYS A 212 -5.13 -8.14 -14.54
CA LYS A 212 -3.88 -8.64 -13.98
C LYS A 212 -3.07 -9.38 -15.05
N ASP A 213 -3.67 -10.36 -15.70
CA ASP A 213 -3.02 -11.16 -16.74
C ASP A 213 -2.51 -10.26 -17.88
N LEU A 214 -3.30 -9.28 -18.31
CA LEU A 214 -2.89 -8.32 -19.32
C LEU A 214 -1.68 -7.49 -18.85
N ARG A 215 -1.70 -6.95 -17.63
CA ARG A 215 -0.58 -6.18 -17.07
C ARG A 215 0.71 -6.99 -17.00
N HIS A 216 0.66 -8.25 -16.56
CA HIS A 216 1.83 -9.12 -16.54
C HIS A 216 2.35 -9.44 -17.94
N ARG A 217 1.46 -9.65 -18.93
CA ARG A 217 1.88 -9.77 -20.35
C ARG A 217 2.62 -8.52 -20.86
N HIS A 218 2.28 -7.35 -20.33
CA HIS A 218 2.95 -6.08 -20.61
C HIS A 218 4.21 -5.81 -19.76
N GLY A 219 4.55 -6.69 -18.82
CA GLY A 219 5.79 -6.63 -18.04
C GLY A 219 5.65 -6.03 -16.64
N ALA A 220 4.44 -5.95 -16.07
CA ALA A 220 4.28 -5.63 -14.66
C ALA A 220 4.97 -6.71 -13.80
N LEU A 221 5.77 -6.29 -12.83
CA LEU A 221 6.63 -7.19 -12.06
C LEU A 221 5.85 -7.89 -10.95
N SER A 222 6.00 -9.21 -10.91
CA SER A 222 5.54 -10.12 -9.88
C SER A 222 6.52 -10.12 -8.71
N LEU A 223 6.37 -9.19 -7.77
CA LEU A 223 7.23 -9.10 -6.59
C LEU A 223 6.47 -9.53 -5.33
N GLU A 224 7.16 -10.28 -4.49
CA GLU A 224 6.75 -10.69 -3.15
C GLU A 224 7.68 -10.11 -2.09
N THR A 225 7.09 -9.72 -0.97
CA THR A 225 7.80 -9.33 0.25
C THR A 225 7.20 -10.06 1.43
N LEU A 226 8.05 -10.70 2.24
CA LEU A 226 7.64 -11.36 3.48
C LEU A 226 7.70 -10.37 4.64
N GLU A 227 6.76 -9.43 4.69
CA GLU A 227 6.64 -8.52 5.84
C GLU A 227 5.69 -9.13 6.89
N PRO A 228 6.17 -9.46 8.09
CA PRO A 228 5.30 -10.01 9.12
C PRO A 228 4.45 -8.93 9.79
N ARG A 229 3.20 -9.28 10.11
CA ARG A 229 2.26 -8.51 10.93
C ARG A 229 2.30 -8.98 12.37
N ALA A 230 2.34 -8.02 13.29
CA ALA A 230 2.29 -8.27 14.73
C ALA A 230 0.90 -8.72 15.19
N VAL A 231 0.85 -9.80 15.96
CA VAL A 231 -0.36 -10.33 16.59
C VAL A 231 -0.24 -10.13 18.10
N PHE A 232 -1.21 -9.44 18.69
CA PHE A 232 -1.22 -9.16 20.13
C PHE A 232 -2.35 -9.93 20.82
N ASP A 233 -2.06 -10.47 21.99
CA ASP A 233 -3.04 -10.90 22.98
C ASP A 233 -3.13 -9.81 24.06
N GLY A 234 -4.15 -8.96 23.94
CA GLY A 234 -4.25 -7.70 24.66
C GLY A 234 -3.06 -6.77 24.36
N ASP A 235 -2.21 -6.56 25.37
CA ASP A 235 -1.03 -5.70 25.31
C ASP A 235 0.28 -6.48 25.10
N VAL A 236 0.21 -7.81 25.07
CA VAL A 236 1.36 -8.70 24.90
C VAL A 236 1.47 -9.10 23.43
N LEU A 237 2.62 -8.83 22.81
CA LEU A 237 2.94 -9.37 21.49
C LEU A 237 3.04 -10.90 21.57
N ALA A 238 2.12 -11.59 20.92
CA ALA A 238 1.99 -13.04 20.94
C ALA A 238 2.70 -13.71 19.76
N ASP A 239 2.64 -13.10 18.56
CA ASP A 239 3.24 -13.68 17.35
C ASP A 239 3.56 -12.62 16.27
N LEU A 240 4.31 -13.05 15.25
CA LEU A 240 4.59 -12.34 14.01
C LEU A 240 4.26 -13.25 12.83
N LEU A 241 3.10 -13.03 12.21
CA LEU A 241 2.60 -13.85 11.11
C LEU A 241 2.88 -13.19 9.76
N PRO A 242 3.22 -13.95 8.70
CA PRO A 242 3.32 -13.40 7.35
C PRO A 242 2.02 -12.73 6.90
N ASP A 243 2.11 -11.57 6.25
CA ASP A 243 0.97 -11.01 5.52
C ASP A 243 1.02 -11.47 4.05
N GLU A 244 0.20 -12.47 3.72
CA GLU A 244 0.19 -13.06 2.39
C GLU A 244 -0.70 -12.26 1.42
N LYS A 245 -0.29 -12.21 0.15
CA LYS A 245 -1.18 -11.76 -0.92
C LYS A 245 -2.30 -12.80 -1.11
N ASN A 246 -3.51 -12.33 -1.37
CA ASN A 246 -4.66 -13.18 -1.66
C ASN A 246 -5.46 -12.59 -2.82
N ARG A 247 -6.36 -13.40 -3.38
CA ARG A 247 -7.15 -13.04 -4.57
C ARG A 247 -7.97 -11.76 -4.42
N ALA A 248 -8.51 -11.50 -3.23
CA ALA A 248 -9.29 -10.29 -2.96
C ALA A 248 -8.40 -9.03 -2.89
N LYS A 249 -7.20 -9.13 -2.33
CA LYS A 249 -6.20 -8.05 -2.35
C LYS A 249 -5.80 -7.72 -3.78
N GLU A 250 -5.54 -8.74 -4.61
CA GLU A 250 -5.19 -8.57 -6.02
C GLU A 250 -6.32 -7.92 -6.83
N LEU A 251 -7.58 -8.33 -6.60
CA LEU A 251 -8.76 -7.73 -7.23
C LEU A 251 -8.77 -6.21 -7.05
N ILE A 252 -8.63 -5.76 -5.81
CA ILE A 252 -8.64 -4.35 -5.47
C ILE A 252 -7.38 -3.63 -5.99
N GLU A 253 -6.21 -4.26 -5.90
CA GLU A 253 -4.93 -3.73 -6.42
C GLU A 253 -5.06 -3.35 -7.91
N ASP A 254 -5.58 -4.24 -8.75
CA ASP A 254 -5.73 -4.03 -10.19
C ASP A 254 -6.73 -2.92 -10.53
N PHE A 255 -7.84 -2.81 -9.80
CA PHE A 255 -8.79 -1.72 -9.97
C PHE A 255 -8.21 -0.37 -9.58
N MET A 256 -7.45 -0.30 -8.47
CA MET A 256 -6.82 0.95 -8.05
C MET A 256 -5.74 1.40 -9.03
N ILE A 257 -4.95 0.46 -9.56
CA ILE A 257 -3.94 0.77 -10.58
C ILE A 257 -4.60 1.37 -11.83
N ALA A 258 -5.71 0.79 -12.29
CA ALA A 258 -6.43 1.32 -13.45
C ALA A 258 -7.09 2.68 -13.16
N ALA A 259 -7.69 2.86 -11.99
CA ALA A 259 -8.33 4.11 -11.59
C ALA A 259 -7.33 5.26 -11.46
N ASN A 260 -6.15 4.97 -10.90
CA ASN A 260 -4.98 5.86 -10.89
C ASN A 260 -4.59 6.27 -12.32
N GLY A 261 -4.53 5.30 -13.26
CA GLY A 261 -4.25 5.56 -14.67
C GLY A 261 -5.28 6.46 -15.36
N VAL A 262 -6.57 6.25 -15.11
CA VAL A 262 -7.65 7.10 -15.64
C VAL A 262 -7.57 8.51 -15.08
N THR A 263 -7.32 8.64 -13.78
CA THR A 263 -7.20 9.94 -13.10
C THR A 263 -6.12 10.80 -13.75
N ALA A 264 -4.94 10.23 -13.99
CA ALA A 264 -3.86 10.96 -14.62
C ALA A 264 -4.20 11.41 -16.05
N ARG A 265 -4.74 10.50 -16.88
CA ARG A 265 -5.13 10.84 -18.26
C ARG A 265 -6.24 11.89 -18.28
N PHE A 266 -7.16 11.87 -17.31
CA PHE A 266 -8.23 12.85 -17.19
C PHE A 266 -7.70 14.26 -16.93
N LEU A 267 -6.70 14.41 -16.04
CA LEU A 267 -6.02 15.69 -15.78
C LEU A 267 -5.26 16.18 -17.02
N ALA A 268 -4.47 15.29 -17.64
CA ALA A 268 -3.69 15.60 -18.83
C ALA A 268 -4.59 16.07 -20.00
N ALA A 269 -5.72 15.38 -20.23
CA ALA A 269 -6.68 15.74 -21.26
C ALA A 269 -7.36 17.11 -21.04
N ARG A 270 -7.33 17.63 -19.81
CA ARG A 270 -7.84 18.97 -19.47
C ARG A 270 -6.74 20.02 -19.34
N GLY A 271 -5.49 19.65 -19.61
CA GLY A 271 -4.35 20.57 -19.50
C GLY A 271 -4.03 20.98 -18.06
N LEU A 272 -4.36 20.16 -17.06
CA LEU A 272 -3.94 20.38 -15.68
C LEU A 272 -2.70 19.53 -15.35
N PRO A 273 -1.80 20.03 -14.46
CA PRO A 273 -0.67 19.26 -13.99
C PRO A 273 -1.11 18.03 -13.18
N SER A 274 -0.24 17.02 -13.12
CA SER A 274 -0.44 15.82 -12.31
C SER A 274 0.74 15.60 -11.37
N LEU A 275 0.47 15.18 -10.14
CA LEU A 275 1.49 14.62 -9.25
C LEU A 275 1.64 13.14 -9.58
N ARG A 276 2.75 12.73 -10.20
CA ARG A 276 2.97 11.37 -10.69
C ARG A 276 3.69 10.52 -9.67
N ARG A 277 3.44 9.21 -9.69
CA ARG A 277 4.23 8.24 -8.94
C ARG A 277 5.10 7.48 -9.93
N VAL A 278 6.40 7.80 -9.95
CA VAL A 278 7.36 7.29 -10.93
C VAL A 278 8.28 6.30 -10.26
N LEU A 279 8.61 5.23 -10.97
CA LEU A 279 9.71 4.33 -10.63
C LEU A 279 10.53 4.20 -11.92
N ARG A 280 11.69 4.86 -11.95
CA ARG A 280 12.55 4.86 -13.14
C ARG A 280 13.12 3.47 -13.42
N ALA A 281 13.85 3.34 -14.52
CA ALA A 281 14.60 2.12 -14.80
C ALA A 281 15.53 1.77 -13.61
N PRO A 282 15.77 0.47 -13.34
CA PRO A 282 16.50 0.02 -12.16
C PRO A 282 17.88 0.66 -12.02
N GLU A 283 18.17 1.22 -10.85
CA GLU A 283 19.47 1.84 -10.55
C GLU A 283 20.65 0.86 -10.72
N ARG A 284 20.41 -0.43 -10.45
CA ARG A 284 21.43 -1.50 -10.51
C ARG A 284 21.01 -2.64 -11.44
N TRP A 285 20.61 -2.31 -12.67
CA TRP A 285 20.22 -3.31 -13.66
C TRP A 285 21.29 -4.37 -13.94
N GLU A 286 22.56 -3.98 -14.07
CA GLU A 286 23.67 -4.91 -14.30
C GLU A 286 23.73 -6.00 -13.22
N ARG A 287 23.45 -5.64 -11.97
CA ARG A 287 23.40 -6.60 -10.86
C ARG A 287 22.19 -7.54 -10.96
N ILE A 288 21.07 -7.07 -11.50
CA ILE A 288 19.90 -7.94 -11.78
C ILE A 288 20.25 -8.94 -12.90
N VAL A 289 20.99 -8.50 -13.93
CA VAL A 289 21.49 -9.38 -14.99
C VAL A 289 22.44 -10.45 -14.43
N GLU A 290 23.35 -10.08 -13.55
CA GLU A 290 24.24 -11.02 -12.86
C GLU A 290 23.48 -12.04 -11.99
N LEU A 291 22.44 -11.61 -11.28
CA LEU A 291 21.58 -12.51 -10.50
C LEU A 291 20.90 -13.56 -11.40
N ALA A 292 20.38 -13.14 -12.56
CA ALA A 292 19.79 -14.06 -13.52
C ALA A 292 20.83 -15.04 -14.09
N ALA A 293 22.04 -14.56 -14.40
CA ALA A 293 23.14 -15.41 -14.88
C ALA A 293 23.57 -16.46 -13.84
N GLY A 294 23.54 -16.11 -12.55
CA GLY A 294 23.86 -17.02 -11.45
C GLY A 294 22.95 -18.24 -11.35
N VAL A 295 21.73 -18.17 -11.92
CA VAL A 295 20.77 -19.29 -12.00
C VAL A 295 20.62 -19.83 -13.42
N GLY A 296 21.56 -19.51 -14.31
CA GLY A 296 21.62 -20.02 -15.69
C GLY A 296 20.68 -19.31 -16.68
N GLU A 297 20.07 -18.19 -16.31
CA GLU A 297 19.19 -17.40 -17.17
C GLU A 297 19.88 -16.17 -17.75
N ARG A 298 19.31 -15.58 -18.80
CA ARG A 298 19.87 -14.40 -19.46
C ARG A 298 18.82 -13.29 -19.54
N LEU A 299 19.17 -12.13 -18.99
CA LEU A 299 18.44 -10.89 -19.19
C LEU A 299 19.15 -10.00 -20.22
N PRO A 300 18.43 -9.12 -20.93
CA PRO A 300 19.05 -8.18 -21.85
C PRO A 300 19.99 -7.21 -21.12
N PRO A 301 21.01 -6.66 -21.81
CA PRO A 301 21.96 -5.73 -21.21
C PRO A 301 21.31 -4.40 -20.81
N ALA A 302 20.24 -3.99 -21.51
CA ALA A 302 19.45 -2.81 -21.16
C ALA A 302 18.23 -3.18 -20.31
N PRO A 303 17.78 -2.31 -19.38
CA PRO A 303 16.56 -2.51 -18.61
C PRO A 303 15.34 -2.81 -19.47
N ASP A 304 14.71 -3.95 -19.21
CA ASP A 304 13.46 -4.35 -19.85
C ASP A 304 12.55 -5.03 -18.83
N ALA A 305 11.45 -4.37 -18.47
CA ALA A 305 10.51 -4.85 -17.46
C ALA A 305 9.88 -6.19 -17.86
N ARG A 306 9.60 -6.39 -19.16
CA ARG A 306 9.00 -7.63 -19.66
C ARG A 306 9.94 -8.82 -19.50
N SER A 307 11.21 -8.67 -19.89
CA SER A 307 12.22 -9.72 -19.71
C SER A 307 12.44 -10.04 -18.24
N LEU A 308 12.46 -9.02 -17.37
CA LEU A 308 12.56 -9.23 -15.93
C LEU A 308 11.34 -9.98 -15.38
N GLU A 309 10.13 -9.65 -15.83
CA GLU A 309 8.93 -10.36 -15.39
C GLU A 309 8.92 -11.83 -15.83
N VAL A 310 9.34 -12.12 -17.07
CA VAL A 310 9.46 -13.49 -17.55
C VAL A 310 10.43 -14.30 -16.67
N PHE A 311 11.57 -13.70 -16.31
CA PHE A 311 12.52 -14.29 -15.37
C PHE A 311 11.89 -14.53 -13.98
N LEU A 312 11.26 -13.51 -13.39
CA LEU A 312 10.63 -13.62 -12.07
C LEU A 312 9.53 -14.70 -12.04
N ALA A 313 8.65 -14.72 -13.05
CA ALA A 313 7.59 -15.71 -13.17
C ALA A 313 8.15 -17.14 -13.28
N ALA A 314 9.20 -17.34 -14.08
CA ALA A 314 9.87 -18.63 -14.21
C ALA A 314 10.54 -19.09 -12.91
N ARG A 315 11.10 -18.16 -12.11
CA ARG A 315 11.70 -18.46 -10.80
C ARG A 315 10.68 -18.74 -9.71
N ARG A 316 9.54 -18.04 -9.70
CA ARG A 316 8.44 -18.36 -8.80
C ARG A 316 7.96 -19.80 -8.99
N GLN A 317 7.86 -20.26 -10.23
CA GLN A 317 7.45 -21.63 -10.54
C GLN A 317 8.54 -22.67 -10.22
N ALA A 318 9.81 -22.36 -10.52
CA ALA A 318 10.91 -23.31 -10.35
C ALA A 318 11.35 -23.48 -8.89
N ASP A 319 11.32 -22.42 -8.09
CA ASP A 319 11.72 -22.44 -6.67
C ASP A 319 10.84 -21.49 -5.83
N PRO A 320 9.57 -21.85 -5.59
CA PRO A 320 8.63 -21.02 -4.82
C PRO A 320 9.11 -20.78 -3.38
N ALA A 321 9.89 -21.70 -2.80
CA ALA A 321 10.38 -21.57 -1.43
C ALA A 321 11.43 -20.47 -1.25
N ARG A 322 12.21 -20.16 -2.30
CA ARG A 322 13.23 -19.09 -2.28
C ARG A 322 12.82 -17.84 -3.06
N PHE A 323 11.69 -17.88 -3.76
CA PHE A 323 11.25 -16.78 -4.61
C PHE A 323 11.15 -15.45 -3.86
N ALA A 324 10.65 -15.46 -2.61
CA ALA A 324 10.58 -14.25 -1.79
C ALA A 324 11.95 -13.59 -1.54
N ASP A 325 13.02 -14.37 -1.39
CA ASP A 325 14.38 -13.84 -1.19
C ASP A 325 14.96 -13.26 -2.49
N LEU A 326 14.73 -13.93 -3.63
CA LEU A 326 15.06 -13.40 -4.95
C LEU A 326 14.30 -12.10 -5.23
N SER A 327 12.98 -12.11 -5.00
CA SER A 327 12.10 -10.96 -5.17
C SER A 327 12.58 -9.78 -4.33
N LEU A 328 12.86 -9.98 -3.04
CA LEU A 328 13.40 -8.94 -2.16
C LEU A 328 14.74 -8.40 -2.67
N SER A 329 15.61 -9.27 -3.21
CA SER A 329 16.87 -8.85 -3.82
C SER A 329 16.63 -7.96 -5.03
N VAL A 330 15.72 -8.35 -5.93
CA VAL A 330 15.33 -7.53 -7.09
C VAL A 330 14.72 -6.21 -6.64
N VAL A 331 13.77 -6.19 -5.70
CA VAL A 331 13.19 -4.97 -5.12
C VAL A 331 14.27 -3.99 -4.65
N LYS A 332 15.28 -4.49 -3.92
CA LYS A 332 16.42 -3.67 -3.45
C LYS A 332 17.31 -3.14 -4.59
N LEU A 333 17.26 -3.71 -5.79
CA LEU A 333 18.02 -3.29 -6.96
C LEU A 333 17.24 -2.36 -7.91
N LEU A 334 15.91 -2.37 -7.84
CA LEU A 334 15.05 -1.47 -8.63
C LEU A 334 15.22 0.00 -8.25
N GLY A 335 15.51 0.30 -6.98
CA GLY A 335 15.50 1.66 -6.45
C GLY A 335 14.14 2.01 -5.83
N SER A 336 13.97 3.28 -5.46
CA SER A 336 12.74 3.76 -4.80
C SER A 336 11.86 4.53 -5.78
N GLY A 337 10.54 4.41 -5.63
CA GLY A 337 9.61 5.28 -6.33
C GLY A 337 9.64 6.70 -5.78
N GLU A 338 9.34 7.68 -6.61
CA GLU A 338 9.28 9.09 -6.24
C GLU A 338 8.00 9.76 -6.75
N TYR A 339 7.53 10.76 -6.02
CA TYR A 339 6.55 11.70 -6.55
C TYR A 339 7.25 12.79 -7.36
N VAL A 340 6.77 13.03 -8.57
CA VAL A 340 7.27 14.09 -9.46
C VAL A 340 6.12 14.89 -10.03
N LEU A 341 6.35 16.18 -10.29
CA LEU A 341 5.43 16.99 -11.06
C LEU A 341 5.52 16.61 -12.54
N ASP A 342 4.36 16.39 -13.15
CA ASP A 342 4.22 16.26 -14.59
C ASP A 342 3.34 17.41 -15.12
N PRO A 343 3.94 18.41 -15.78
CA PRO A 343 3.20 19.50 -16.38
C PRO A 343 2.53 19.06 -17.69
N PRO A 344 1.46 19.74 -18.13
CA PRO A 344 0.79 19.41 -19.38
C PRO A 344 1.72 19.41 -20.61
N GLY A 345 1.60 18.39 -21.47
CA GLY A 345 2.29 18.32 -22.75
C GLY A 345 3.72 17.77 -22.73
N VAL A 346 4.23 17.34 -21.58
CA VAL A 346 5.50 16.60 -21.46
C VAL A 346 5.24 15.10 -21.55
N VAL A 347 6.21 14.34 -22.10
CA VAL A 347 6.16 12.87 -22.05
C VAL A 347 6.72 12.42 -20.71
N PRO A 348 5.91 11.85 -19.81
CA PRO A 348 6.36 11.54 -18.46
C PRO A 348 7.29 10.32 -18.41
N ASP A 349 8.13 10.29 -17.38
CA ASP A 349 8.77 9.06 -16.92
C ASP A 349 7.69 8.06 -16.46
N GLY A 350 7.91 6.77 -16.72
CA GLY A 350 6.99 5.70 -16.33
C GLY A 350 7.28 5.08 -14.97
N HIS A 351 6.43 4.15 -14.57
CA HIS A 351 6.61 3.27 -13.42
C HIS A 351 7.06 1.88 -13.88
N PHE A 352 8.38 1.62 -13.85
CA PHE A 352 9.03 0.40 -14.34
C PHE A 352 8.40 -0.86 -13.78
N GLY A 353 8.20 -0.92 -12.45
CA GLY A 353 7.62 -2.10 -11.78
C GLY A 353 6.17 -2.40 -12.15
N LEU A 354 5.42 -1.42 -12.68
CA LEU A 354 4.03 -1.61 -13.10
C LEU A 354 3.91 -1.71 -14.64
N ALA A 355 5.01 -1.49 -15.37
CA ALA A 355 5.02 -1.32 -16.82
C ALA A 355 4.00 -0.27 -17.31
N LEU A 356 3.79 0.80 -16.55
CA LEU A 356 2.88 1.90 -16.88
C LEU A 356 3.66 3.19 -17.15
N ARG A 357 3.15 4.02 -18.07
CA ARG A 357 3.61 5.42 -18.20
C ARG A 357 2.75 6.31 -17.30
N ASP A 358 1.45 6.18 -17.54
CA ASP A 358 0.21 6.62 -16.88
C ASP A 358 0.02 6.72 -15.36
N TYR A 359 1.00 6.71 -14.46
CA TYR A 359 0.71 6.43 -13.03
C TYR A 359 0.73 7.63 -12.04
N THR A 360 -0.32 7.74 -11.21
CA THR A 360 -0.44 8.64 -10.04
C THR A 360 -1.04 7.88 -8.86
N HIS A 361 -1.08 8.46 -7.67
CA HIS A 361 -1.92 7.96 -6.58
C HIS A 361 -3.16 8.85 -6.42
N SER A 362 -4.35 8.26 -6.45
CA SER A 362 -5.62 8.99 -6.34
C SER A 362 -6.72 8.25 -5.57
N THR A 363 -6.39 7.14 -4.92
CA THR A 363 -7.33 6.14 -4.39
C THR A 363 -7.29 5.99 -2.85
N ALA A 364 -6.44 6.74 -2.14
CA ALA A 364 -6.31 6.66 -0.69
C ALA A 364 -6.14 8.03 0.03
N PRO A 365 -7.06 8.99 -0.17
CA PRO A 365 -6.94 10.37 0.33
C PRO A 365 -7.00 10.51 1.86
N ASN A 366 -7.56 9.55 2.61
CA ASN A 366 -7.57 9.63 4.08
C ASN A 366 -6.19 9.39 4.70
N ARG A 367 -5.29 8.75 3.95
CA ARG A 367 -3.97 8.32 4.43
C ARG A 367 -2.80 8.73 3.55
N ARG A 368 -3.03 9.40 2.41
CA ARG A 368 -1.98 9.94 1.54
C ARG A 368 -2.34 11.34 1.05
N PHE A 369 -1.48 12.30 1.38
CA PHE A 369 -1.56 13.68 0.93
C PHE A 369 -1.41 13.86 -0.58
N PRO A 370 -0.56 13.11 -1.32
CA PRO A 370 -0.55 13.20 -2.79
C PRO A 370 -1.92 12.91 -3.41
N ASP A 371 -2.69 11.96 -2.86
CA ASP A 371 -4.06 11.68 -3.31
C ASP A 371 -4.99 12.86 -3.03
N LEU A 372 -4.88 13.52 -1.87
CA LEU A 372 -5.64 14.73 -1.54
C LEU A 372 -5.30 15.91 -2.48
N ILE A 373 -4.03 16.08 -2.85
CA ILE A 373 -3.61 17.04 -3.90
C ILE A 373 -4.28 16.67 -5.23
N THR A 374 -4.23 15.40 -5.62
CA THR A 374 -4.87 14.90 -6.85
C THR A 374 -6.39 15.16 -6.85
N GLN A 375 -7.08 15.01 -5.73
CA GLN A 375 -8.50 15.35 -5.61
C GLN A 375 -8.78 16.82 -5.88
N ARG A 376 -7.95 17.72 -5.34
CA ARG A 376 -8.07 19.17 -5.56
C ARG A 376 -7.88 19.53 -7.03
N LEU A 377 -6.91 18.89 -7.69
CA LEU A 377 -6.67 19.03 -9.13
C LEU A 377 -7.86 18.52 -9.94
N LEU A 378 -8.37 17.33 -9.61
CA LEU A 378 -9.55 16.74 -10.27
C LEU A 378 -10.79 17.64 -10.15
N LYS A 379 -11.05 18.19 -8.97
CA LYS A 379 -12.19 19.10 -8.76
C LYS A 379 -12.05 20.41 -9.52
N ALA A 380 -10.84 20.97 -9.59
CA ALA A 380 -10.59 22.15 -10.43
C ALA A 380 -10.84 21.83 -11.91
N ALA A 381 -10.35 20.68 -12.39
CA ALA A 381 -10.55 20.19 -13.75
C ALA A 381 -12.03 19.96 -14.08
N LEU A 382 -12.79 19.37 -13.15
CA LEU A 382 -14.25 19.16 -13.27
C LEU A 382 -15.03 20.48 -13.32
N ALA A 383 -14.57 21.49 -12.58
CA ALA A 383 -15.19 22.80 -12.55
C ALA A 383 -14.72 23.75 -13.67
N GLY A 384 -13.81 23.30 -14.55
CA GLY A 384 -13.22 24.15 -15.60
C GLY A 384 -12.39 25.31 -15.04
N ARG A 385 -11.80 25.15 -13.85
CA ARG A 385 -10.98 26.16 -13.17
C ARG A 385 -9.50 25.85 -13.30
N ALA A 386 -8.67 26.87 -13.13
CA ALA A 386 -7.23 26.70 -12.99
C ALA A 386 -6.87 25.80 -11.78
N ALA A 387 -5.73 25.14 -11.86
CA ALA A 387 -5.21 24.34 -10.75
C ALA A 387 -5.08 25.20 -9.48
N PRO A 388 -5.44 24.68 -8.30
CA PRO A 388 -5.35 25.42 -7.04
C PRO A 388 -3.90 25.50 -6.50
N TYR A 389 -2.93 25.04 -7.29
CA TYR A 389 -1.50 25.04 -6.99
C TYR A 389 -0.74 25.55 -8.21
N THR A 390 0.34 26.26 -7.93
CA THR A 390 1.38 26.57 -8.92
C THR A 390 2.29 25.37 -9.13
N ASP A 391 3.00 25.33 -10.27
CA ASP A 391 3.99 24.28 -10.55
C ASP A 391 5.12 24.26 -9.53
N THR A 392 5.54 25.42 -9.01
CA THR A 392 6.52 25.51 -7.92
C THR A 392 6.01 24.85 -6.65
N GLU A 393 4.77 25.15 -6.22
CA GLU A 393 4.16 24.49 -5.06
C GLU A 393 4.07 22.96 -5.27
N LEU A 394 3.62 22.51 -6.45
CA LEU A 394 3.50 21.07 -6.73
C LEU A 394 4.85 20.35 -6.72
N THR A 395 5.90 20.98 -7.25
CA THR A 395 7.25 20.42 -7.25
C THR A 395 7.78 20.25 -5.83
N GLU A 396 7.59 21.26 -4.97
CA GLU A 396 7.98 21.19 -3.56
C GLU A 396 7.18 20.13 -2.78
N LEU A 397 5.87 20.03 -3.06
CA LEU A 397 4.99 19.03 -2.47
C LEU A 397 5.37 17.61 -2.91
N ALA A 398 5.70 17.38 -4.19
CA ALA A 398 6.22 16.11 -4.69
C ALA A 398 7.46 15.69 -3.90
N ARG A 399 8.45 16.60 -3.80
CA ARG A 399 9.69 16.34 -3.05
C ARG A 399 9.41 15.99 -1.59
N ARG A 400 8.51 16.72 -0.92
CA ARG A 400 8.14 16.45 0.48
C ARG A 400 7.45 15.11 0.63
N CYS A 401 6.49 14.78 -0.23
CA CYS A 401 5.78 13.49 -0.19
C CYS A 401 6.77 12.32 -0.34
N THR A 402 7.74 12.41 -1.26
CA THR A 402 8.79 11.40 -1.41
C THR A 402 9.65 11.26 -0.16
N GLN A 403 10.07 12.38 0.44
CA GLN A 403 10.90 12.37 1.65
C GLN A 403 10.17 11.78 2.85
N GLN A 404 8.91 12.17 3.07
CA GLN A 404 8.15 11.73 4.23
C GLN A 404 7.63 10.30 4.09
N GLU A 405 7.38 9.82 2.87
CA GLU A 405 7.12 8.39 2.62
C GLU A 405 8.34 7.53 3.01
N ASP A 406 9.56 7.95 2.64
CA ASP A 406 10.79 7.27 3.06
C ASP A 406 10.99 7.33 4.59
N SER A 407 10.74 8.48 5.21
CA SER A 407 10.74 8.62 6.67
C SER A 407 9.76 7.67 7.34
N ALA A 408 8.50 7.62 6.88
CA ALA A 408 7.46 6.74 7.40
C ALA A 408 7.85 5.26 7.27
N ALA A 409 8.27 4.84 6.08
CA ALA A 409 8.71 3.46 5.84
C ALA A 409 9.89 3.05 6.75
N LYS A 410 10.78 4.00 7.10
CA LYS A 410 11.85 3.76 8.06
C LYS A 410 11.36 3.68 9.52
N VAL A 411 10.33 4.44 9.91
CA VAL A 411 9.66 4.28 11.22
C VAL A 411 9.05 2.88 11.32
N GLU A 412 8.21 2.51 10.35
CA GLU A 412 7.48 1.23 10.35
C GLU A 412 8.45 0.04 10.41
N ARG A 413 9.50 0.09 9.58
CA ARG A 413 10.56 -0.94 9.57
C ARG A 413 11.29 -1.04 10.91
N GLN A 414 11.60 0.10 11.53
CA GLN A 414 12.28 0.12 12.83
C GLN A 414 11.40 -0.51 13.92
N VAL A 415 10.14 -0.09 14.01
CA VAL A 415 9.21 -0.62 15.03
C VAL A 415 8.90 -2.10 14.80
N ARG A 416 8.84 -2.55 13.53
CA ARG A 416 8.70 -3.98 13.20
C ARG A 416 9.90 -4.79 13.68
N LYS A 417 11.12 -4.27 13.51
CA LYS A 417 12.33 -4.88 14.06
C LYS A 417 12.33 -4.89 15.59
N SER A 418 11.86 -3.83 16.23
CA SER A 418 11.66 -3.77 17.68
C SER A 418 10.65 -4.81 18.16
N ALA A 419 9.54 -5.01 17.43
CA ALA A 419 8.57 -6.06 17.73
C ALA A 419 9.18 -7.46 17.62
N ALA A 420 9.99 -7.71 16.58
CA ALA A 420 10.73 -8.96 16.43
C ALA A 420 11.73 -9.20 17.57
N ALA A 421 12.49 -8.17 17.95
CA ALA A 421 13.41 -8.22 19.08
C ALA A 421 12.69 -8.50 20.41
N LEU A 422 11.51 -7.92 20.61
CA LEU A 422 10.66 -8.12 21.78
C LEU A 422 10.10 -9.54 21.84
N LEU A 423 9.61 -10.07 20.71
CA LEU A 423 9.10 -11.44 20.62
C LEU A 423 10.19 -12.49 20.92
N LEU A 424 11.42 -12.23 20.50
CA LEU A 424 12.54 -13.16 20.66
C LEU A 424 13.29 -13.02 22.00
N GLU A 425 13.03 -11.98 22.79
CA GLU A 425 13.80 -11.68 24.02
C GLU A 425 13.79 -12.85 25.01
N ALA A 426 12.64 -13.50 25.21
CA ALA A 426 12.52 -14.66 26.10
C ALA A 426 13.20 -15.93 25.57
N ARG A 427 13.67 -15.92 24.31
CA ARG A 427 14.24 -17.07 23.58
C ARG A 427 15.75 -16.96 23.39
N ILE A 428 16.40 -16.02 24.07
CA ILE A 428 17.87 -15.88 24.02
C ILE A 428 18.53 -17.20 24.46
N GLY A 429 19.51 -17.66 23.69
CA GLY A 429 20.16 -18.97 23.83
C GLY A 429 19.53 -20.10 23.02
N GLU A 430 18.31 -19.92 22.49
CA GLU A 430 17.69 -20.92 21.62
C GLU A 430 18.34 -20.95 20.23
N ARG A 431 18.19 -22.10 19.56
CA ARG A 431 18.70 -22.35 18.21
C ARG A 431 17.59 -22.43 17.18
N PHE A 432 17.83 -21.81 16.04
CA PHE A 432 16.87 -21.66 14.96
C PHE A 432 17.47 -22.15 13.65
N ASP A 433 16.66 -22.79 12.83
CA ASP A 433 16.96 -22.96 11.42
C ASP A 433 16.74 -21.62 10.71
N ALA A 434 17.69 -21.25 9.86
CA ALA A 434 17.70 -19.97 9.18
C ALA A 434 18.26 -20.07 7.76
N ILE A 435 17.95 -19.05 6.96
CA ILE A 435 18.48 -18.84 5.62
C ILE A 435 19.26 -17.53 5.61
N VAL A 436 20.46 -17.52 5.04
CA VAL A 436 21.24 -16.28 4.87
C VAL A 436 20.56 -15.39 3.83
N THR A 437 20.14 -14.18 4.25
CA THR A 437 19.41 -13.22 3.41
C THR A 437 20.27 -12.07 2.90
N GLY A 438 21.50 -11.93 3.40
CA GLY A 438 22.44 -10.93 2.93
C GLY A 438 23.87 -11.20 3.42
N SER A 439 24.86 -10.96 2.57
CA SER A 439 26.28 -11.02 2.92
C SER A 439 27.01 -9.85 2.27
N SER A 440 27.66 -9.01 3.07
CA SER A 440 28.40 -7.83 2.59
C SER A 440 29.47 -7.40 3.58
N ALA A 441 30.29 -6.40 3.22
CA ALA A 441 31.26 -5.80 4.14
C ALA A 441 30.63 -5.20 5.42
N LYS A 442 29.32 -4.93 5.41
CA LYS A 442 28.58 -4.41 6.58
C LYS A 442 28.13 -5.50 7.54
N GLY A 443 28.20 -6.78 7.14
CA GLY A 443 27.75 -7.91 7.94
C GLY A 443 27.07 -9.00 7.12
N THR A 444 26.67 -10.06 7.81
CA THR A 444 25.88 -11.17 7.27
C THR A 444 24.56 -11.23 8.02
N TRP A 445 23.46 -11.34 7.31
CA TRP A 445 22.10 -11.42 7.86
C TRP A 445 21.48 -12.77 7.57
N VAL A 446 20.72 -13.27 8.54
CA VAL A 446 19.94 -14.50 8.45
C VAL A 446 18.50 -14.22 8.81
N ARG A 447 17.58 -14.91 8.13
CA ARG A 447 16.17 -14.96 8.50
C ARG A 447 15.86 -16.33 9.08
N VAL A 448 15.42 -16.37 10.34
CA VAL A 448 14.98 -17.62 10.98
C VAL A 448 13.61 -18.02 10.41
N LEU A 449 13.31 -19.32 10.38
CA LEU A 449 12.10 -19.80 9.69
C LEU A 449 10.81 -19.53 10.48
N ARG A 450 10.86 -19.63 11.81
CA ARG A 450 9.69 -19.44 12.71
C ARG A 450 10.10 -18.81 14.05
N PRO A 451 9.67 -17.57 14.35
CA PRO A 451 8.97 -16.62 13.47
C PRO A 451 9.87 -16.13 12.31
N PRO A 452 9.35 -15.63 11.17
CA PRO A 452 10.15 -15.23 10.01
C PRO A 452 10.88 -13.89 10.23
N VAL A 453 11.83 -13.85 11.16
CA VAL A 453 12.54 -12.62 11.59
C VAL A 453 14.00 -12.62 11.14
N GLU A 454 14.46 -11.45 10.70
CA GLU A 454 15.83 -11.23 10.23
C GLU A 454 16.71 -10.66 11.36
N GLY A 455 17.94 -11.18 11.49
CA GLY A 455 18.96 -10.67 12.41
C GLY A 455 20.36 -10.84 11.84
N MET A 456 21.35 -10.27 12.52
CA MET A 456 22.75 -10.25 12.07
C MET A 456 23.53 -11.42 12.68
N VAL A 457 24.34 -12.12 11.90
CA VAL A 457 25.29 -13.12 12.40
C VAL A 457 26.55 -12.40 12.86
N VAL A 458 26.65 -12.13 14.15
CA VAL A 458 27.80 -11.40 14.75
C VAL A 458 28.99 -12.31 15.03
N ARG A 459 28.79 -13.63 15.01
CA ARG A 459 29.84 -14.63 15.26
C ARG A 459 29.69 -15.84 14.32
N GLY A 460 30.78 -16.23 13.68
CA GLY A 460 30.81 -17.40 12.78
C GLY A 460 30.18 -17.16 11.39
N ALA A 461 30.16 -15.91 10.94
CA ALA A 461 29.64 -15.51 9.63
C ALA A 461 30.57 -15.87 8.46
N GLN A 462 31.83 -16.21 8.73
CA GLN A 462 32.81 -16.50 7.69
C GLN A 462 32.35 -17.65 6.78
N GLY A 463 32.38 -17.40 5.48
CA GLY A 463 32.01 -18.39 4.46
C GLY A 463 30.49 -18.59 4.27
N LEU A 464 29.65 -17.81 4.96
CA LEU A 464 28.21 -17.78 4.69
C LEU A 464 27.90 -16.85 3.51
N ASP A 465 27.10 -17.34 2.58
CA ASP A 465 26.58 -16.57 1.46
C ASP A 465 25.06 -16.68 1.32
N VAL A 466 24.47 -15.75 0.56
CA VAL A 466 23.02 -15.64 0.37
C VAL A 466 22.44 -16.97 -0.14
N GLY A 467 21.40 -17.46 0.54
CA GLY A 467 20.73 -18.72 0.23
C GLY A 467 21.22 -19.93 1.02
N ASP A 468 22.34 -19.81 1.75
CA ASP A 468 22.82 -20.87 2.64
C ASP A 468 21.80 -21.18 3.74
N ARG A 469 21.58 -22.48 3.99
CA ARG A 469 20.85 -22.95 5.17
C ARG A 469 21.83 -23.13 6.31
N VAL A 470 21.52 -22.50 7.43
CA VAL A 470 22.39 -22.48 8.60
C VAL A 470 21.55 -22.60 9.85
N ARG A 471 22.14 -23.19 10.90
CA ARG A 471 21.56 -23.15 12.23
C ARG A 471 22.21 -22.02 13.01
N VAL A 472 21.42 -21.21 13.67
CA VAL A 472 21.91 -20.05 14.43
C VAL A 472 21.39 -20.06 15.85
N GLU A 473 22.20 -19.59 16.79
CA GLU A 473 21.87 -19.39 18.19
C GLU A 473 21.61 -17.91 18.46
N LEU A 474 20.47 -17.57 19.08
CA LEU A 474 20.14 -16.19 19.42
C LEU A 474 20.98 -15.73 20.60
N LEU A 475 21.79 -14.68 20.42
CA LEU A 475 22.68 -14.15 21.45
C LEU A 475 22.09 -12.98 22.21
N ARG A 476 21.42 -12.07 21.51
CA ARG A 476 20.94 -10.81 22.07
C ARG A 476 19.79 -10.26 21.25
N THR A 477 18.88 -9.57 21.94
CA THR A 477 17.92 -8.64 21.34
C THR A 477 18.11 -7.23 21.92
N ASP A 478 17.78 -6.21 21.13
CA ASP A 478 17.74 -4.81 21.55
C ASP A 478 16.45 -4.20 20.99
N ILE A 479 15.46 -4.03 21.86
CA ILE A 479 14.11 -3.59 21.45
C ILE A 479 14.15 -2.13 20.98
N GLU A 480 14.92 -1.29 21.67
CA GLU A 480 15.02 0.14 21.35
C GLU A 480 15.61 0.38 19.96
N ARG A 481 16.62 -0.41 19.60
CA ARG A 481 17.29 -0.34 18.29
C ARG A 481 16.77 -1.35 17.28
N GLY A 482 15.89 -2.27 17.66
CA GLY A 482 15.41 -3.35 16.80
C GLY A 482 16.54 -4.27 16.32
N PHE A 483 17.55 -4.52 17.16
CA PHE A 483 18.66 -5.41 16.82
C PHE A 483 18.39 -6.83 17.33
N ILE A 484 18.80 -7.80 16.52
CA ILE A 484 18.71 -9.24 16.82
C ILE A 484 20.03 -9.83 16.36
N ASP A 485 20.82 -10.32 17.30
CA ASP A 485 22.18 -10.82 17.05
C ASP A 485 22.21 -12.34 17.21
N PHE A 486 22.76 -13.00 16.21
CA PHE A 486 22.90 -14.45 16.11
C PHE A 486 24.37 -14.87 16.08
N ALA A 487 24.65 -16.09 16.53
CA ALA A 487 25.88 -16.81 16.21
C ALA A 487 25.56 -18.01 15.34
N ARG A 488 26.46 -18.36 14.41
CA ARG A 488 26.40 -19.67 13.75
C ARG A 488 26.52 -20.77 14.81
N ALA A 489 25.53 -21.64 14.88
CA ALA A 489 25.57 -22.84 15.68
C ALA A 489 26.25 -23.96 14.86
N THR A 490 27.10 -24.73 15.53
CA THR A 490 27.69 -25.97 14.99
C THR A 490 26.69 -27.10 14.99
#